data_AF-A0A834AZF2-F1
#
_entry.id   AF-A0A834AZF2-F1
#
_cell.length_a   1.000
_cell.length_b   1.000
_cell.length_c   1.000
_cell.angle_alpha   90.00
_cell.angle_beta   90.00
_cell.angle_gamma   90.00
#
_symmetry.space_group_name_H-M   'P 1'
#
loop_
_entity.id
_entity.type
_entity.pdbx_description
1 polymer ?
#
loop_
_entity_poly.entity_id
_entity_poly.type
_entity_poly.pdbx_seq_one_letter_code
_entity_poly.pdbx_strand_id
1 'polypeptide(L)'
;MGQKPSQQSALEDSREVLQVCEVVSGAIVHAAGKLQGYLGFEDPLSNLCPAPSTLNEIFLIHFVTFCREKGIDRWLTTTKMTKHQALLFGADWIWTFWGSDKQIRFQLAVQTLQMSSLTPVESKPCERPSPEFSAEPSSGKSRFDKLEEFCNLIGEDCLGLFIIFGVPGKPKDVRGVVLDSVKSETARGHLPGGKAVARFVLETEDCVSIRELLGNCLSKKDGLREVGKVYISIL
;
A
#
# COMPACT_ATOMS: atom_id res chain seq x y z
N MET A 1 -21.41 -12.85 -42.65
CA MET A 1 -20.99 -11.57 -42.05
C MET A 1 -20.29 -11.90 -40.73
N GLY A 2 -18.96 -11.90 -40.75
CA GLY A 2 -18.12 -12.50 -39.71
C GLY A 2 -17.54 -11.48 -38.72
N GLN A 3 -17.64 -11.83 -37.45
CA GLN A 3 -16.76 -11.50 -36.30
C GLN A 3 -15.88 -10.24 -36.41
N LYS A 4 -16.35 -9.13 -35.82
CA LYS A 4 -15.54 -7.97 -35.40
C LYS A 4 -15.75 -7.44 -33.95
N PRO A 5 -16.64 -7.98 -33.07
CA PRO A 5 -16.90 -7.32 -31.79
C PRO A 5 -15.79 -7.50 -30.73
N SER A 6 -14.95 -8.53 -30.82
CA SER A 6 -13.97 -8.87 -29.77
C SER A 6 -12.74 -7.95 -29.73
N GLN A 7 -12.38 -7.31 -30.83
CA GLN A 7 -11.22 -6.40 -30.89
C GLN A 7 -11.55 -5.00 -30.37
N GLN A 8 -12.79 -4.52 -30.57
CA GLN A 8 -13.23 -3.22 -30.07
C GLN A 8 -13.39 -3.22 -28.54
N SER A 9 -13.96 -4.28 -27.96
CA SER A 9 -14.12 -4.38 -26.51
C SER A 9 -12.78 -4.46 -25.77
N ALA A 10 -11.78 -5.16 -26.33
CA ALA A 10 -10.43 -5.23 -25.77
C ALA A 10 -9.69 -3.89 -25.82
N LEU A 11 -9.91 -3.08 -26.87
CA LEU A 11 -9.33 -1.75 -27.02
C LEU A 11 -9.95 -0.74 -26.04
N GLU A 12 -11.26 -0.77 -25.86
CA GLU A 12 -11.96 0.07 -24.87
C GLU A 12 -11.53 -0.26 -23.44
N ASP A 13 -11.44 -1.56 -23.11
CA ASP A 13 -10.96 -2.03 -21.82
C ASP A 13 -9.51 -1.59 -21.53
N SER A 14 -8.62 -1.69 -22.53
CA SER A 14 -7.23 -1.23 -22.37
C SER A 14 -7.12 0.28 -22.11
N ARG A 15 -7.96 1.08 -22.75
CA ARG A 15 -8.00 2.54 -22.58
C ARG A 15 -8.54 2.90 -21.19
N GLU A 16 -9.56 2.19 -20.73
CA GLU A 16 -10.13 2.36 -19.40
C GLU A 16 -9.11 2.01 -18.31
N VAL A 17 -8.39 0.89 -18.45
CA VAL A 17 -7.29 0.51 -17.54
C VAL A 17 -6.25 1.62 -17.47
N LEU A 18 -5.80 2.15 -18.61
CA LEU A 18 -4.83 3.25 -18.62
C LEU A 18 -5.37 4.47 -17.88
N GLN A 19 -6.62 4.87 -18.12
CA GLN A 19 -7.24 6.00 -17.43
C GLN A 19 -7.34 5.77 -15.92
N VAL A 20 -7.73 4.58 -15.48
CA VAL A 20 -7.79 4.23 -14.05
C VAL A 20 -6.39 4.28 -13.42
N CYS A 21 -5.37 3.71 -14.08
CA CYS A 21 -3.99 3.77 -13.61
C CYS A 21 -3.50 5.22 -13.45
N GLU A 22 -3.76 6.10 -14.42
CA GLU A 22 -3.37 7.52 -14.34
C GLU A 22 -4.01 8.23 -13.16
N VAL A 23 -5.33 8.11 -13.00
CA VAL A 23 -6.03 8.88 -11.98
C VAL A 23 -5.72 8.34 -10.59
N VAL A 24 -5.68 7.02 -10.42
CA VAL A 24 -5.37 6.41 -9.13
C VAL A 24 -3.91 6.66 -8.75
N SER A 25 -2.96 6.49 -9.67
CA SER A 25 -1.55 6.84 -9.38
C SER A 25 -1.41 8.32 -9.01
N GLY A 26 -2.07 9.23 -9.75
CA GLY A 26 -2.11 10.65 -9.43
C GLY A 26 -2.70 10.94 -8.05
N ALA A 27 -3.73 10.20 -7.62
CA ALA A 27 -4.32 10.33 -6.29
C ALA A 27 -3.35 9.88 -5.18
N ILE A 28 -2.63 8.76 -5.38
CA ILE A 28 -1.63 8.25 -4.43
C ILE A 28 -0.46 9.26 -4.32
N VAL A 29 0.05 9.73 -5.46
CA VAL A 29 1.11 10.76 -5.53
C VAL A 29 0.67 12.04 -4.80
N HIS A 30 -0.56 12.50 -5.06
CA HIS A 30 -1.12 13.69 -4.41
C HIS A 30 -1.21 13.52 -2.89
N ALA A 31 -1.76 12.39 -2.42
CA ALA A 31 -1.88 12.08 -1.00
C ALA A 31 -0.51 11.99 -0.32
N ALA A 32 0.45 11.30 -0.94
CA ALA A 32 1.82 11.21 -0.45
C ALA A 32 2.50 12.58 -0.39
N GLY A 33 2.35 13.42 -1.41
CA GLY A 33 2.89 14.77 -1.45
C GLY A 33 2.34 15.66 -0.34
N LYS A 34 1.05 15.53 -0.01
CA LYS A 34 0.45 16.19 1.16
C LYS A 34 1.02 15.66 2.47
N LEU A 35 1.23 14.34 2.56
CA LEU A 35 1.81 13.71 3.74
C LEU A 35 3.27 14.12 3.99
N GLN A 36 4.06 14.38 2.94
CA GLN A 36 5.46 14.83 3.08
C GLN A 36 5.61 16.09 3.92
N GLY A 37 4.63 16.99 3.88
CA GLY A 37 4.61 18.20 4.71
C GLY A 37 4.57 17.90 6.21
N TYR A 38 3.91 16.81 6.59
CA TYR A 38 3.80 16.35 7.98
C TYR A 38 5.01 15.51 8.40
N LEU A 39 5.50 14.64 7.52
CA LEU A 39 6.72 13.85 7.78
C LEU A 39 7.98 14.73 7.90
N GLY A 40 7.98 15.85 7.18
CA GLY A 40 9.07 16.82 7.19
C GLY A 40 8.92 17.96 8.20
N PHE A 41 7.90 17.91 9.05
CA PHE A 41 7.67 18.96 10.05
C PHE A 41 8.67 18.80 11.20
N GLU A 42 9.58 19.76 11.33
CA GLU A 42 10.48 19.84 12.48
C GLU A 42 9.78 20.66 13.56
N ASP A 43 9.41 20.01 14.66
CA ASP A 43 8.95 20.71 15.85
C ASP A 43 10.16 21.18 16.67
N PRO A 44 10.40 22.50 16.80
CA PRO A 44 11.48 23.03 17.62
C PRO A 44 11.41 22.55 19.09
N LEU A 45 10.22 22.18 19.55
CA LEU A 45 9.98 21.69 20.90
C LEU A 45 9.82 20.15 20.98
N SER A 46 9.85 19.45 19.85
CA SER A 46 9.71 17.98 19.73
C SER A 46 8.47 17.37 20.41
N ASN A 47 7.40 18.16 20.55
CA ASN A 47 6.11 17.74 21.11
C ASN A 47 5.16 17.15 20.05
N LEU A 48 5.37 17.49 18.77
CA LEU A 48 4.52 17.11 17.66
C LEU A 48 5.12 15.94 16.87
N CYS A 49 4.76 14.73 17.30
CA CYS A 49 5.00 13.49 16.57
C CYS A 49 3.66 12.85 16.22
N PRO A 50 3.15 13.02 14.98
CA PRO A 50 1.89 12.41 14.58
C PRO A 50 1.94 10.89 14.78
N ALA A 51 0.90 10.33 15.39
CA ALA A 51 0.76 8.89 15.50
C ALA A 51 0.63 8.27 14.09
N PRO A 52 1.08 7.02 13.87
CA PRO A 52 0.93 6.35 12.57
C PRO A 52 -0.51 6.36 12.05
N SER A 53 -1.48 6.12 12.94
CA SER A 53 -2.91 6.18 12.60
C SER A 53 -3.35 7.55 12.09
N THR A 54 -2.80 8.64 12.62
CA THR A 54 -3.08 10.01 12.13
C THR A 54 -2.52 10.21 10.71
N LEU A 55 -1.32 9.71 10.43
CA LEU A 55 -0.73 9.77 9.08
C LEU A 55 -1.59 8.99 8.07
N ASN A 56 -2.16 7.86 8.47
CA ASN A 56 -3.10 7.08 7.66
C ASN A 56 -4.35 7.89 7.30
N GLU A 57 -4.94 8.58 8.29
CA GLU A 57 -6.11 9.43 8.04
C GLU A 57 -5.78 10.55 7.06
N ILE A 58 -4.66 11.23 7.25
CA ILE A 58 -4.23 12.33 6.36
C ILE A 58 -4.09 11.81 4.93
N PHE A 59 -3.39 10.68 4.75
CA PHE A 59 -3.22 10.05 3.45
C PHE A 59 -4.58 9.70 2.81
N LEU A 60 -5.45 9.00 3.53
CA LEU A 60 -6.75 8.57 3.02
C LEU A 60 -7.68 9.74 2.70
N ILE A 61 -7.72 10.79 3.52
CA ILE A 61 -8.55 11.98 3.28
C ILE A 61 -8.13 12.64 1.97
N HIS A 62 -6.84 12.85 1.75
CA HIS A 62 -6.36 13.46 0.51
C HIS A 62 -6.57 12.56 -0.70
N PHE A 63 -6.35 11.25 -0.54
CA PHE A 63 -6.59 10.26 -1.60
C PHE A 63 -8.06 10.25 -2.02
N VAL A 64 -8.99 10.04 -1.07
CA VAL A 64 -10.42 9.92 -1.36
C VAL A 64 -10.98 11.23 -1.89
N THR A 65 -10.53 12.38 -1.37
CA THR A 65 -10.97 13.70 -1.87
C THR A 65 -10.56 13.88 -3.33
N PHE A 66 -9.32 13.57 -3.68
CA PHE A 66 -8.83 13.64 -5.06
C PHE A 66 -9.61 12.70 -5.98
N CYS A 67 -9.85 11.45 -5.56
CA CYS A 67 -10.62 10.48 -6.32
C CYS A 67 -12.05 10.98 -6.62
N ARG A 68 -12.70 11.56 -5.62
CA ARG A 68 -14.05 12.12 -5.75
C ARG A 68 -14.08 13.31 -6.71
N GLU A 69 -13.11 14.22 -6.62
CA GLU A 69 -12.98 15.36 -7.55
C GLU A 69 -12.74 14.93 -9.00
N LYS A 70 -12.10 13.77 -9.21
CA LYS A 70 -11.87 13.18 -10.53
C LYS A 70 -12.98 12.24 -11.00
N GLY A 71 -14.00 11.99 -10.17
CA GLY A 71 -15.17 11.18 -10.51
C GLY A 71 -14.84 9.70 -10.78
N ILE A 72 -13.88 9.12 -10.06
CA ILE A 72 -13.46 7.73 -10.29
C ILE A 72 -14.21 6.67 -9.46
N ASP A 73 -15.27 7.07 -8.77
CA ASP A 73 -16.02 6.20 -7.84
C ASP A 73 -16.57 4.93 -8.52
N ARG A 74 -16.77 4.97 -9.85
CA ARG A 74 -17.19 3.81 -10.66
C ARG A 74 -16.10 2.75 -10.86
N TRP A 75 -14.84 3.12 -10.71
CA TRP A 75 -13.68 2.27 -10.97
C TRP A 75 -12.93 1.86 -9.72
N LEU A 76 -13.05 2.64 -8.65
CA LEU A 76 -12.33 2.41 -7.41
C LEU A 76 -13.24 2.64 -6.21
N THR A 77 -13.21 1.68 -5.27
CA THR A 77 -13.77 1.86 -3.93
C THR A 77 -12.66 1.77 -2.89
N THR A 78 -12.67 2.70 -1.93
CA THR A 78 -11.78 2.66 -0.77
C THR A 78 -12.55 2.24 0.46
N THR A 79 -12.21 1.08 1.02
CA THR A 79 -12.82 0.54 2.23
C THR A 79 -11.82 0.61 3.37
N LYS A 80 -11.96 1.63 4.22
CA LYS A 80 -11.14 1.76 5.43
C LYS A 80 -11.57 0.73 6.47
N MET A 81 -10.60 0.03 7.06
CA MET A 81 -10.88 -0.93 8.11
C MET A 81 -11.14 -0.24 9.45
N THR A 82 -12.07 -0.81 10.21
CA THR A 82 -12.18 -0.49 11.64
C THR A 82 -10.91 -0.95 12.37
N LYS A 83 -10.64 -0.42 13.56
CA LYS A 83 -9.50 -0.87 14.39
C LYS A 83 -9.49 -2.39 14.59
N HIS A 84 -10.66 -2.99 14.79
CA HIS A 84 -10.79 -4.43 14.96
C HIS A 84 -10.47 -5.20 13.68
N GLN A 85 -11.01 -4.77 12.54
CA GLN A 85 -10.72 -5.39 11.24
C GLN A 85 -9.24 -5.25 10.85
N ALA A 86 -8.61 -4.11 11.14
CA ALA A 86 -7.19 -3.91 10.85
C ALA A 86 -6.29 -4.85 11.68
N LEU A 87 -6.66 -5.11 12.94
CA LEU A 87 -5.97 -6.07 13.79
C LEU A 87 -6.20 -7.53 13.36
N LEU A 88 -7.37 -7.83 12.80
CA LEU A 88 -7.76 -9.15 12.34
C LEU A 88 -7.13 -9.52 10.99
N PHE A 89 -7.17 -8.59 10.03
CA PHE A 89 -6.73 -8.83 8.65
C PHE A 89 -5.33 -8.29 8.34
N GLY A 90 -4.72 -7.53 9.25
CA GLY A 90 -3.42 -6.89 9.00
C GLY A 90 -3.46 -5.67 8.08
N ALA A 91 -4.56 -5.45 7.35
CA ALA A 91 -4.77 -4.32 6.44
C ALA A 91 -5.45 -3.11 7.11
N ASP A 92 -4.97 -1.90 6.83
CA ASP A 92 -5.60 -0.65 7.29
C ASP A 92 -6.74 -0.21 6.37
N TRP A 93 -6.65 -0.50 5.08
CA TRP A 93 -7.73 -0.31 4.12
C TRP A 93 -7.57 -1.23 2.91
N ILE A 94 -8.63 -1.31 2.10
CA ILE A 94 -8.62 -2.00 0.82
C ILE A 94 -9.02 -1.03 -0.29
N TRP A 95 -8.28 -1.09 -1.39
CA TRP A 95 -8.66 -0.49 -2.66
C TRP A 95 -9.21 -1.58 -3.58
N THR A 96 -10.49 -1.51 -3.89
CA THR A 96 -11.15 -2.44 -4.81
C THR A 96 -11.33 -1.76 -6.16
N PHE A 97 -10.73 -2.35 -7.19
CA PHE A 97 -10.83 -1.90 -8.57
C PHE A 97 -11.96 -2.67 -9.27
N TRP A 98 -12.85 -1.94 -9.93
CA TRP A 98 -14.04 -2.48 -10.57
C TRP A 98 -13.86 -2.52 -12.09
N GLY A 99 -14.33 -3.62 -12.70
CA GLY A 99 -14.53 -3.72 -14.13
C GLY A 99 -15.78 -2.96 -14.57
N SER A 100 -15.89 -2.70 -15.88
CA SER A 100 -17.07 -2.07 -16.49
C SER A 100 -18.37 -2.86 -16.28
N ASP A 101 -18.24 -4.18 -16.05
CA ASP A 101 -19.31 -5.12 -15.73
C ASP A 101 -19.68 -5.16 -14.23
N LYS A 102 -19.06 -4.28 -13.42
CA LYS A 102 -19.19 -4.20 -11.96
C LYS A 102 -18.66 -5.44 -11.22
N GLN A 103 -17.85 -6.27 -11.87
CA GLN A 103 -17.11 -7.33 -11.18
C GLN A 103 -15.84 -6.75 -10.57
N ILE A 104 -15.38 -7.36 -9.48
CA ILE A 104 -14.08 -7.04 -8.90
C ILE A 104 -13.02 -7.46 -9.92
N ARG A 105 -12.20 -6.51 -10.33
CA ARG A 105 -11.10 -6.76 -11.25
C ARG A 105 -9.81 -7.04 -10.50
N PHE A 106 -9.61 -6.35 -9.38
CA PHE A 106 -8.41 -6.45 -8.57
C PHE A 106 -8.61 -5.76 -7.21
N GLN A 107 -7.88 -6.19 -6.19
CA GLN A 107 -7.88 -5.59 -4.86
C GLN A 107 -6.45 -5.37 -4.36
N LEU A 108 -6.22 -4.20 -3.74
CA LEU A 108 -5.02 -3.93 -2.96
C LEU A 108 -5.38 -3.89 -1.49
N ALA A 109 -4.88 -4.85 -0.71
CA ALA A 109 -4.95 -4.83 0.73
C ALA A 109 -3.75 -4.03 1.26
N VAL A 110 -4.01 -2.86 1.83
CA VAL A 110 -2.95 -1.91 2.19
C VAL A 110 -2.68 -1.96 3.68
N GLN A 111 -1.41 -2.13 4.04
CA GLN A 111 -0.91 -1.92 5.39
C GLN A 111 0.09 -0.77 5.40
N THR A 112 -0.09 0.16 6.31
CA THR A 112 0.84 1.28 6.50
C THR A 112 1.88 0.94 7.56
N LEU A 113 3.09 1.44 7.37
CA LEU A 113 4.20 1.26 8.29
C LEU A 113 4.99 2.56 8.38
N GLN A 114 5.42 2.93 9.59
CA GLN A 114 6.37 4.03 9.78
C GLN A 114 7.74 3.43 10.10
N MET A 115 8.82 3.77 9.36
CA MET A 115 10.11 3.09 9.57
C MET A 115 10.69 3.33 10.97
N SER A 116 10.42 4.48 11.58
CA SER A 116 10.83 4.75 12.97
C SER A 116 10.24 3.76 13.98
N SER A 117 9.06 3.19 13.70
CA SER A 117 8.47 2.11 14.53
C SER A 117 9.07 0.72 14.26
N LEU A 118 9.85 0.55 13.20
CA LEU A 118 10.42 -0.74 12.79
C LEU A 118 11.89 -0.90 13.18
N THR A 119 12.60 0.20 13.42
CA THR A 119 14.03 0.20 13.79
C THR A 119 14.22 0.60 15.26
N PRO A 120 14.85 -0.23 16.10
CA PRO A 120 15.29 0.19 17.43
C PRO A 120 16.54 1.05 17.28
N VAL A 121 16.35 2.35 17.03
CA VAL A 121 17.43 3.33 17.14
C VAL A 121 17.24 4.08 18.45
N GLU A 122 18.31 4.24 19.23
CA GLU A 122 18.36 5.05 20.44
C GLU A 122 18.01 6.52 20.13
N SER A 123 16.71 6.84 20.07
CA SER A 123 16.23 8.22 20.00
C SER A 123 15.96 8.73 21.42
N LYS A 124 16.54 9.90 21.73
CA LYS A 124 16.26 10.79 22.89
C LYS A 124 14.74 10.98 23.12
N PRO A 125 14.32 11.40 24.34
CA PRO A 125 13.15 10.89 25.05
C PRO A 125 11.83 11.35 24.44
N CYS A 126 11.46 10.74 23.33
CA CYS A 126 10.07 10.58 22.92
C CYS A 126 9.70 9.11 23.08
N GLU A 127 10.05 8.50 24.22
CA GLU A 127 9.64 7.15 24.54
C GLU A 127 8.19 7.16 25.02
N ARG A 128 7.31 6.64 24.16
CA ARG A 128 6.81 5.27 24.29
C ARG A 128 6.21 4.88 22.95
N PRO A 129 6.61 3.77 22.31
CA PRO A 129 5.68 3.13 21.39
C PRO A 129 4.44 2.83 22.22
N SER A 130 3.29 3.40 21.83
CA SER A 130 2.02 2.98 22.42
C SER A 130 1.97 1.44 22.37
N PRO A 131 1.47 0.76 23.42
CA PRO A 131 1.38 -0.71 23.47
C PRO A 131 0.45 -1.30 22.39
N GLU A 132 0.06 -0.52 21.39
CA GLU A 132 -0.70 -0.91 20.21
C GLU A 132 0.04 -1.91 19.32
N PHE A 133 1.37 -2.06 19.48
CA PHE A 133 2.15 -3.12 18.84
C PHE A 133 2.42 -4.36 19.72
N SER A 134 2.10 -4.31 21.03
CA SER A 134 2.35 -5.44 21.95
C SER A 134 1.12 -6.28 22.26
N ALA A 135 -0.06 -5.89 21.78
CA ALA A 135 -1.24 -6.74 21.81
C ALA A 135 -1.28 -7.58 20.52
N GLU A 136 -0.34 -8.53 20.42
CA GLU A 136 -0.55 -9.70 19.57
C GLU A 136 -1.87 -10.32 20.03
N PRO A 137 -2.94 -10.37 19.19
CA PRO A 137 -4.10 -11.16 19.55
C PRO A 137 -3.67 -12.61 19.72
N SER A 138 -4.46 -13.37 20.47
CA SER A 138 -4.21 -14.73 20.97
C SER A 138 -3.74 -15.79 19.96
N SER A 139 -3.61 -15.47 18.67
CA SER A 139 -3.09 -16.37 17.63
C SER A 139 -1.57 -16.32 17.44
N GLY A 140 -0.82 -15.41 18.07
CA GLY A 140 0.64 -15.30 17.92
C GLY A 140 1.12 -14.99 16.49
N LYS A 141 0.24 -14.45 15.64
CA LYS A 141 0.52 -14.06 14.25
C LYS A 141 0.69 -12.56 14.15
N SER A 142 1.76 -12.13 13.47
CA SER A 142 2.02 -10.73 13.25
C SER A 142 1.00 -10.11 12.28
N ARG A 143 0.92 -8.78 12.24
CA ARG A 143 0.09 -8.07 11.25
C ARG A 143 0.46 -8.42 9.80
N PHE A 144 1.73 -8.70 9.54
CA PHE A 144 2.21 -9.11 8.23
C PHE A 144 1.63 -10.47 7.84
N ASP A 145 1.71 -11.46 8.74
CA ASP A 145 1.21 -12.82 8.48
C ASP A 145 -0.30 -12.80 8.22
N LYS A 146 -1.03 -11.93 8.94
CA LYS A 146 -2.46 -11.74 8.72
C LYS A 146 -2.78 -11.09 7.38
N LEU A 147 -1.98 -10.13 6.94
CA LEU A 147 -2.14 -9.51 5.61
C LEU A 147 -1.93 -10.56 4.52
N GLU A 148 -0.94 -11.42 4.68
CA GLU A 148 -0.68 -12.54 3.76
C GLU A 148 -1.85 -13.53 3.75
N GLU A 149 -2.31 -13.98 4.92
CA GLU A 149 -3.47 -14.86 5.02
C GLU A 149 -4.72 -14.23 4.40
N PHE A 150 -4.94 -12.94 4.65
CA PHE A 150 -6.06 -12.21 4.07
C PHE A 150 -6.01 -12.18 2.54
N CYS A 151 -4.85 -11.89 1.94
CA CYS A 151 -4.70 -11.89 0.49
C CYS A 151 -4.91 -13.31 -0.08
N ASN A 152 -4.33 -14.32 0.57
CA ASN A 152 -4.47 -15.72 0.15
C ASN A 152 -5.93 -16.22 0.22
N LEU A 153 -6.73 -15.73 1.17
CA LEU A 153 -8.16 -16.05 1.27
C LEU A 153 -9.00 -15.43 0.15
N ILE A 154 -8.60 -14.29 -0.40
CA ILE A 154 -9.26 -13.69 -1.57
C ILE A 154 -8.82 -14.39 -2.86
N GLY A 155 -7.53 -14.75 -2.96
CA GLY A 155 -6.97 -15.45 -4.11
C GLY A 155 -6.19 -14.52 -5.05
N GLU A 156 -6.14 -14.88 -6.34
CA GLU A 156 -5.27 -14.25 -7.34
C GLU A 156 -5.60 -12.77 -7.62
N ASP A 157 -6.81 -12.34 -7.30
CA ASP A 157 -7.29 -10.98 -7.51
C ASP A 157 -6.91 -10.02 -6.37
N CYS A 158 -6.12 -10.45 -5.38
CA CYS A 158 -5.71 -9.61 -4.25
C CYS A 158 -4.19 -9.55 -4.08
N LEU A 159 -3.68 -8.34 -3.89
CA LEU A 159 -2.28 -8.10 -3.59
C LEU A 159 -2.11 -7.30 -2.30
N GLY A 160 -1.20 -7.76 -1.44
CA GLY A 160 -0.77 -7.01 -0.27
C GLY A 160 0.19 -5.89 -0.66
N LEU A 161 -0.06 -4.67 -0.17
CA LEU A 161 0.78 -3.51 -0.37
C LEU A 161 1.14 -2.87 0.97
N PHE A 162 2.43 -2.71 1.22
CA PHE A 162 2.91 -1.86 2.30
C PHE A 162 3.10 -0.43 1.80
N ILE A 163 2.55 0.56 2.50
CA ILE A 163 2.92 1.96 2.30
C ILE A 163 3.77 2.40 3.48
N ILE A 164 5.00 2.79 3.17
CA ILE A 164 6.04 3.12 4.13
C ILE A 164 6.14 4.64 4.26
N PHE A 165 5.92 5.14 5.47
CA PHE A 165 6.01 6.55 5.81
C PHE A 165 7.34 6.87 6.49
N GLY A 166 8.15 7.68 5.81
CA GLY A 166 9.47 8.08 6.24
C GLY A 166 10.48 6.94 6.17
N VAL A 167 11.63 7.20 5.57
CA VAL A 167 12.73 6.23 5.45
C VAL A 167 13.97 6.80 6.15
N PRO A 168 14.78 5.97 6.84
CA PRO A 168 16.05 6.44 7.39
C PRO A 168 16.91 7.13 6.32
N GLY A 169 17.44 8.32 6.64
CA GLY A 169 18.18 9.17 5.69
C GLY A 169 17.30 9.98 4.73
N LYS A 170 16.04 9.58 4.50
CA LYS A 170 15.04 10.32 3.72
C LYS A 170 13.68 10.34 4.45
N PRO A 171 13.57 11.09 5.56
CA PRO A 171 12.41 11.01 6.46
C PRO A 171 11.09 11.49 5.83
N LYS A 172 11.15 12.24 4.71
CA LYS A 172 9.98 12.69 3.95
C LYS A 172 9.53 11.69 2.88
N ASP A 173 10.31 10.64 2.61
CA ASP A 173 9.98 9.67 1.57
C ASP A 173 8.72 8.89 1.96
N VAL A 174 7.88 8.64 0.96
CA VAL A 174 6.77 7.69 1.02
C VAL A 174 7.04 6.64 -0.04
N ARG A 175 7.15 5.36 0.35
CA ARG A 175 7.47 4.25 -0.57
C ARG A 175 6.42 3.16 -0.48
N GLY A 176 6.22 2.43 -1.57
CA GLY A 176 5.41 1.22 -1.56
C GLY A 176 6.26 -0.04 -1.60
N VAL A 177 5.80 -1.14 -1.01
CA VAL A 177 6.42 -2.45 -1.13
C VAL A 177 5.33 -3.49 -1.33
N VAL A 178 5.44 -4.31 -2.37
CA VAL A 178 4.51 -5.42 -2.60
C VAL A 178 4.83 -6.56 -1.65
N LEU A 179 3.81 -7.17 -1.05
CA LEU A 179 3.96 -8.28 -0.12
C LEU A 179 4.81 -9.42 -0.69
N ASP A 180 4.55 -9.81 -1.95
CA ASP A 180 5.26 -10.90 -2.62
C ASP A 180 6.76 -10.64 -2.77
N SER A 181 7.18 -9.38 -2.93
CA SER A 181 8.60 -9.02 -3.02
C SER A 181 9.36 -9.26 -1.71
N VAL A 182 8.65 -9.34 -0.59
CA VAL A 182 9.24 -9.57 0.75
C VAL A 182 9.04 -11.00 1.23
N LYS A 183 8.08 -11.76 0.67
CA LYS A 183 7.86 -13.18 1.00
C LYS A 183 9.11 -14.04 0.82
N SER A 184 9.92 -13.75 -0.21
CA SER A 184 11.18 -14.48 -0.43
C SER A 184 12.23 -14.19 0.65
N GLU A 185 12.24 -12.99 1.21
CA GLU A 185 13.15 -12.57 2.30
C GLU A 185 12.74 -13.19 3.64
N THR A 186 11.43 -13.27 3.93
CA THR A 186 10.92 -13.94 5.15
C THR A 186 11.22 -15.43 5.13
N ALA A 187 11.06 -16.09 3.98
CA ALA A 187 11.36 -17.51 3.81
C ALA A 187 12.85 -17.85 3.92
N ARG A 188 13.74 -16.95 3.47
CA ARG A 188 15.21 -17.18 3.48
C ARG A 188 15.87 -16.81 4.81
N GLY A 189 15.31 -15.89 5.57
CA GLY A 189 15.96 -15.30 6.74
C GLY A 189 15.33 -15.59 8.11
N HIS A 190 14.17 -16.27 8.17
CA HIS A 190 13.36 -16.40 9.39
C HIS A 190 13.06 -15.06 10.09
N LEU A 191 13.03 -13.96 9.33
CA LEU A 191 12.79 -12.64 9.90
C LEU A 191 11.29 -12.42 10.07
N PRO A 192 10.85 -11.86 11.21
CA PRO A 192 9.49 -11.35 11.36
C PRO A 192 9.15 -10.38 10.24
N GLY A 193 7.94 -10.46 9.68
CA GLY A 193 7.57 -9.76 8.45
C GLY A 193 7.86 -8.25 8.46
N GLY A 194 7.59 -7.56 9.57
CA GLY A 194 7.91 -6.13 9.69
C GLY A 194 9.41 -5.80 9.56
N LYS A 195 10.30 -6.68 10.09
CA LYS A 195 11.76 -6.53 9.94
C LYS A 195 12.22 -6.84 8.51
N ALA A 196 11.57 -7.81 7.86
CA ALA A 196 11.84 -8.13 6.47
C ALA A 196 11.48 -6.95 5.54
N VAL A 197 10.34 -6.29 5.76
CA VAL A 197 9.95 -5.08 5.01
C VAL A 197 10.95 -3.95 5.25
N ALA A 198 11.33 -3.69 6.50
CA ALA A 198 12.31 -2.65 6.82
C ALA A 198 13.66 -2.89 6.12
N ARG A 199 14.15 -4.13 6.16
CA ARG A 199 15.38 -4.52 5.45
C ARG A 199 15.24 -4.33 3.94
N PHE A 200 14.14 -4.80 3.36
CA PHE A 200 13.85 -4.66 1.93
C PHE A 200 13.91 -3.20 1.49
N VAL A 201 13.30 -2.29 2.24
CA VAL A 201 13.29 -0.84 1.93
C VAL A 201 14.69 -0.22 2.00
N LEU A 202 15.54 -0.70 2.91
CA LEU A 202 16.89 -0.17 3.11
C LEU A 202 17.91 -0.71 2.10
N GLU A 203 17.75 -1.96 1.67
CA GLU A 203 18.72 -2.65 0.79
C GLU A 203 18.35 -2.58 -0.71
N THR A 204 17.10 -2.24 -1.04
CA THR A 204 16.64 -2.20 -2.44
C THR A 204 16.88 -0.82 -3.04
N GLU A 205 17.69 -0.75 -4.08
CA GLU A 205 17.98 0.48 -4.82
C GLU A 205 17.01 0.70 -5.99
N ASP A 206 16.65 -0.38 -6.69
CA ASP A 206 15.77 -0.34 -7.86
C ASP A 206 14.33 -0.01 -7.48
N CYS A 207 13.66 0.78 -8.33
CA CYS A 207 12.29 1.17 -8.11
C CYS A 207 11.45 1.19 -9.39
N VAL A 208 10.15 0.98 -9.23
CA VAL A 208 9.12 1.17 -10.26
C VAL A 208 8.13 2.23 -9.84
N SER A 209 7.46 2.87 -10.79
CA SER A 209 6.40 3.85 -10.44
C SER A 209 5.13 3.14 -9.96
N ILE A 210 4.35 3.80 -9.10
CA ILE A 210 3.03 3.29 -8.71
C ILE A 210 2.08 3.11 -9.90
N ARG A 211 2.21 3.95 -10.94
CA ARG A 211 1.46 3.81 -12.20
C ARG A 211 1.80 2.52 -12.92
N GLU A 212 3.08 2.18 -12.99
CA GLU A 212 3.55 0.94 -13.62
C GLU A 212 3.04 -0.29 -12.85
N LEU A 213 3.08 -0.27 -11.52
CA LEU A 213 2.49 -1.34 -10.70
C LEU A 213 1.00 -1.52 -11.03
N LEU A 214 0.22 -0.45 -10.99
CA LEU A 214 -1.23 -0.50 -11.28
C LEU A 214 -1.49 -0.99 -12.69
N GLY A 215 -0.71 -0.53 -13.67
CA GLY A 215 -0.77 -1.01 -15.05
C GLY A 215 -0.53 -2.51 -15.14
N ASN A 216 0.51 -3.01 -14.48
CA ASN A 216 0.82 -4.43 -14.45
C ASN A 216 -0.26 -5.27 -13.75
N CYS A 217 -0.89 -4.74 -12.70
CA CYS A 217 -1.97 -5.44 -11.99
C CYS A 217 -3.27 -5.49 -12.82
N LEU A 218 -3.67 -4.36 -13.40
CA LEU A 218 -4.98 -4.21 -14.06
C LEU A 218 -5.01 -4.72 -15.51
N SER A 219 -3.85 -4.82 -16.17
CA SER A 219 -3.76 -5.25 -17.58
C SER A 219 -3.76 -6.77 -17.78
N LYS A 220 -3.72 -7.57 -16.70
CA LYS A 220 -3.51 -9.02 -16.79
C LYS A 220 -4.79 -9.79 -17.11
N LYS A 221 -4.65 -10.74 -18.06
CA LYS A 221 -5.55 -11.90 -18.25
C LYS A 221 -5.01 -13.18 -17.61
N ASP A 222 -3.72 -13.20 -17.27
CA ASP A 222 -3.02 -14.29 -16.58
C ASP A 222 -2.29 -13.66 -15.38
N GLY A 223 -2.62 -14.14 -14.17
CA GLY A 223 -2.44 -13.52 -12.84
C GLY A 223 -1.09 -12.84 -12.53
N LEU A 224 -1.03 -12.09 -11.42
CA LEU A 224 0.04 -11.15 -11.06
C LEU A 224 1.46 -11.71 -11.34
N ARG A 225 2.29 -10.95 -12.07
CA ARG A 225 3.69 -11.34 -12.35
C ARG A 225 4.44 -10.94 -11.09
N GLU A 226 5.31 -11.84 -10.59
CA GLU A 226 6.23 -11.53 -9.51
C GLU A 226 6.87 -10.15 -9.77
N VAL A 227 6.54 -9.20 -8.88
CA VAL A 227 7.24 -7.92 -8.84
C VAL A 227 8.60 -8.26 -8.24
N GLY A 228 9.66 -8.15 -9.05
CA GLY A 228 11.03 -8.46 -8.64
C GLY A 228 11.47 -7.66 -7.40
N LYS A 229 12.75 -7.72 -7.03
CA LYS A 229 13.30 -6.95 -5.90
C LYS A 229 13.37 -5.45 -6.24
N VAL A 230 12.22 -4.79 -6.26
CA VAL A 230 12.04 -3.35 -6.51
C VAL A 230 11.07 -2.78 -5.48
N TYR A 231 11.32 -1.56 -5.00
CA TYR A 231 10.29 -0.84 -4.26
C TYR A 231 9.47 0.04 -5.22
N ILE A 232 8.32 0.52 -4.75
CA ILE A 232 7.45 1.43 -5.52
C ILE A 232 7.79 2.86 -5.13
N SER A 233 8.26 3.65 -6.10
CA SER A 233 8.32 5.11 -5.95
C SER A 233 6.91 5.67 -6.07
N ILE A 234 6.41 6.24 -4.98
CA ILE A 234 5.10 6.90 -4.93
C ILE A 234 5.21 8.38 -5.35
N LEU A 235 6.42 8.93 -5.36
CA LEU A 235 6.73 10.31 -5.76
C LEU A 235 7.76 10.32 -6.89
#